data_AF-A0A1G1G5B6-F1
#
_entry.id   AF-A0A1G1G5B6-F1
#
_cell.length_a   1.000
_cell.length_b   1.000
_cell.length_c   1.000
_cell.angle_alpha   90.00
_cell.angle_beta   90.00
_cell.angle_gamma   90.00
#
_symmetry.space_group_name_H-M   'P 1'
#
loop_
_entity.id
_entity.type
_entity.pdbx_description
1 polymer ?
#
loop_
_entity_poly.entity_id
_entity_poly.type
_entity_poly.pdbx_seq_one_letter_code
_entity_poly.pdbx_strand_id
1 'polypeptide(L)'
;MKRNKVIHFIVLFLAQVIVLTYAATAGAAQPTLNSGDCVKCHPAQPAQINDKGARHKTITCQDCHASHRPVSKNNIPVCNQCHKDKPHFQTPGCLTCHTNPHTPLVISFGKNLTEPCLTCHTPQIKQLRENKSKHTALYCSTCHAEVHRRIPACTQCHKPHSAEVTAADCLKCHKPHMPKDVTYAADTDNKLCAACHKNPYNLLKASKALHSTFTCAFCHQDKHKTVPKCKDCHGEKHPQGIMA
;
A
#
# COMPACT_ATOMS: atom_id res chain seq x y z
N MET A 1 -55.54 21.41 75.79
CA MET A 1 -55.10 20.40 74.79
C MET A 1 -55.18 20.83 73.31
N LYS A 2 -55.69 22.02 72.94
CA LYS A 2 -55.78 22.44 71.51
C LYS A 2 -54.56 23.21 70.96
N ARG A 3 -53.75 23.86 71.82
CA ARG A 3 -52.65 24.75 71.39
C ARG A 3 -51.39 24.00 70.88
N ASN A 4 -51.11 22.80 71.41
CA ASN A 4 -49.94 22.01 71.01
C ASN A 4 -50.11 21.30 69.65
N LYS A 5 -51.36 21.06 69.20
CA LYS A 5 -51.63 20.43 67.90
C LYS A 5 -51.39 21.39 66.73
N VAL A 6 -51.66 22.68 66.90
CA VAL A 6 -51.45 23.70 65.86
C VAL A 6 -49.96 23.98 65.63
N ILE A 7 -49.16 23.99 66.70
CA ILE A 7 -47.69 24.17 66.61
C ILE A 7 -47.04 22.95 65.95
N HIS A 8 -47.51 21.73 66.25
CA HIS A 8 -47.02 20.53 65.55
C HIS A 8 -47.37 20.53 64.06
N PHE A 9 -48.57 20.97 63.67
CA PHE A 9 -48.94 21.08 62.26
C PHE A 9 -48.14 22.15 61.51
N ILE A 10 -47.84 23.30 62.13
CA ILE A 10 -47.03 24.37 61.51
C ILE A 10 -45.56 23.94 61.37
N VAL A 11 -44.99 23.23 62.35
CA VAL A 11 -43.61 22.72 62.28
C VAL A 11 -43.48 21.59 61.27
N LEU A 12 -44.48 20.71 61.14
CA LEU A 12 -44.52 19.68 60.09
C LEU A 12 -44.69 20.28 58.69
N PHE A 13 -45.48 21.34 58.54
CA PHE A 13 -45.66 22.03 57.25
C PHE A 13 -44.39 22.81 56.84
N LEU A 14 -43.72 23.49 57.78
CA LEU A 14 -42.43 24.15 57.52
C LEU A 14 -41.30 23.15 57.22
N ALA A 15 -41.28 21.99 57.89
CA ALA A 15 -40.32 20.92 57.58
C ALA A 15 -40.58 20.32 56.18
N GLN A 16 -41.84 20.17 55.76
CA GLN A 16 -42.17 19.72 54.39
C GLN A 16 -41.79 20.74 53.32
N VAL A 17 -41.97 22.04 53.57
CA VAL A 17 -41.57 23.11 52.64
C VAL A 17 -40.04 23.19 52.51
N ILE A 18 -39.29 22.98 53.59
CA ILE A 18 -37.81 22.96 53.57
C ILE A 18 -37.28 21.72 52.81
N VAL A 19 -37.91 20.55 52.96
CA VAL A 19 -37.54 19.33 52.22
C VAL A 19 -37.87 19.47 50.71
N LEU A 20 -38.93 20.20 50.35
CA LEU A 20 -39.28 20.49 48.95
C LEU A 20 -38.34 21.49 48.27
N THR A 21 -37.67 22.38 49.02
CA THR A 21 -36.68 23.32 48.45
C THR A 21 -35.28 22.72 48.24
N TYR A 22 -34.96 21.59 48.86
CA TYR A 22 -33.66 20.91 48.70
C TYR A 22 -33.62 19.84 47.60
N ALA A 23 -34.77 19.46 47.03
CA ALA A 23 -34.85 18.41 46.02
C ALA A 23 -34.57 18.89 44.57
N ALA A 24 -34.16 20.15 44.38
CA ALA A 24 -33.96 20.77 43.07
C ALA A 24 -32.51 21.28 42.85
N THR A 25 -31.49 20.56 43.33
CA THR A 25 -30.21 20.61 42.62
C THR A 25 -30.33 19.67 41.42
N ALA A 26 -30.99 20.16 40.38
CA ALA A 26 -30.94 19.58 39.05
C ALA A 26 -29.49 19.23 38.73
N GLY A 27 -29.21 17.97 38.38
CA GLY A 27 -27.89 17.55 37.94
C GLY A 27 -27.46 18.42 36.78
N ALA A 28 -26.53 19.35 37.04
CA ALA A 28 -25.97 20.19 36.01
C ALA A 28 -25.34 19.27 34.96
N ALA A 29 -25.86 19.30 33.73
CA ALA A 29 -25.29 18.57 32.62
C ALA A 29 -23.81 18.96 32.50
N GLN A 30 -22.91 17.97 32.53
CA GLN A 30 -21.49 18.25 32.32
C GLN A 30 -21.31 18.90 30.94
N PRO A 31 -20.46 19.93 30.83
CA PRO A 31 -20.20 20.58 29.55
C PRO A 31 -19.66 19.55 28.54
N THR A 32 -20.32 19.46 27.39
CA THR A 32 -19.91 18.57 26.29
C THR A 32 -18.89 19.26 25.40
N LEU A 33 -17.75 18.60 25.17
CA LEU A 33 -16.71 19.12 24.28
C LEU A 33 -17.16 19.07 22.81
N ASN A 34 -16.99 20.17 22.08
CA ASN A 34 -17.13 20.21 20.62
C ASN A 34 -15.76 20.31 19.93
N SER A 35 -15.71 20.17 18.61
CA SER A 35 -14.45 20.20 17.84
C SER A 35 -13.66 21.51 18.03
N GLY A 36 -14.34 22.64 18.23
CA GLY A 36 -13.70 23.93 18.53
C GLY A 36 -13.02 23.98 19.90
N ASP A 37 -13.41 23.12 20.84
CA ASP A 37 -12.69 22.97 22.12
C ASP A 37 -11.48 22.06 21.98
N CYS A 38 -11.60 20.99 21.17
CA CYS A 38 -10.51 20.06 20.92
C CYS A 38 -9.26 20.76 20.39
N VAL A 39 -9.42 21.68 19.43
CA VAL A 39 -8.28 22.37 18.79
C VAL A 39 -7.50 23.29 19.74
N LYS A 40 -8.12 23.76 20.84
CA LYS A 40 -7.46 24.62 21.85
C LYS A 40 -6.37 23.87 22.61
N CYS A 41 -6.55 22.56 22.82
CA CYS A 41 -5.62 21.72 23.57
C CYS A 41 -4.84 20.73 22.68
N HIS A 42 -5.40 20.35 21.54
CA HIS A 42 -4.79 19.46 20.56
C HIS A 42 -4.49 20.21 19.26
N PRO A 43 -3.43 21.04 19.20
CA PRO A 43 -3.11 21.78 17.97
C PRO A 43 -2.50 20.88 16.87
N ALA A 44 -1.83 19.79 17.27
CA ALA A 44 -1.12 18.91 16.34
C ALA A 44 -2.06 18.06 15.47
N GLN A 45 -3.10 17.47 16.05
CA GLN A 45 -4.02 16.57 15.36
C GLN A 45 -4.83 17.28 14.25
N PRO A 46 -5.42 18.47 14.47
CA PRO A 46 -6.04 19.27 13.42
C PRO A 46 -5.06 19.66 12.32
N ALA A 47 -3.82 20.03 12.66
CA ALA A 47 -2.79 20.34 11.66
C ALA A 47 -2.47 19.10 10.79
N GLN A 48 -2.36 17.91 11.40
CA GLN A 48 -2.18 16.65 10.68
C GLN A 48 -3.37 16.32 9.77
N ILE A 49 -4.60 16.49 10.25
CA ILE A 49 -5.82 16.28 9.44
C ILE A 49 -5.85 17.27 8.27
N ASN A 50 -5.51 18.54 8.51
CA ASN A 50 -5.50 19.56 7.47
C ASN A 50 -4.44 19.27 6.39
N ASP A 51 -3.25 18.80 6.78
CA ASP A 51 -2.20 18.42 5.82
C ASP A 51 -2.56 17.12 5.09
N LYS A 52 -2.87 16.05 5.84
CA LYS A 52 -2.86 14.65 5.37
C LYS A 52 -4.07 13.79 5.77
N GLY A 53 -5.13 14.41 6.27
CA GLY A 53 -6.35 13.73 6.75
C GLY A 53 -7.19 13.04 5.69
N ALA A 54 -6.96 13.30 4.40
CA ALA A 54 -7.78 12.76 3.30
C ALA A 54 -9.28 12.97 3.59
N ARG A 55 -10.11 11.90 3.51
CA ARG A 55 -11.54 11.98 3.80
C ARG A 55 -11.87 12.27 5.27
N HIS A 56 -10.92 12.13 6.20
CA HIS A 56 -11.15 12.52 7.60
C HIS A 56 -11.26 14.04 7.80
N LYS A 57 -10.96 14.85 6.77
CA LYS A 57 -11.26 16.29 6.78
C LYS A 57 -12.76 16.59 6.81
N THR A 58 -13.62 15.63 6.46
CA THR A 58 -15.07 15.82 6.37
C THR A 58 -15.82 15.32 7.60
N ILE A 59 -15.11 14.87 8.64
CA ILE A 59 -15.69 14.41 9.90
C ILE A 59 -15.18 15.30 11.04
N THR A 60 -15.95 15.36 12.11
CA THR A 60 -15.62 16.07 13.34
C THR A 60 -14.75 15.21 14.26
N CYS A 61 -14.14 15.84 15.27
CA CYS A 61 -13.38 15.11 16.28
C CYS A 61 -14.24 14.07 16.99
N GLN A 62 -15.51 14.41 17.26
CA GLN A 62 -16.48 13.57 17.98
C GLN A 62 -16.98 12.38 17.16
N ASP A 63 -17.00 12.50 15.83
CA ASP A 63 -17.38 11.38 14.95
C ASP A 63 -16.41 10.19 15.07
N CYS A 64 -15.17 10.45 15.48
CA CYS A 64 -14.16 9.42 15.77
C CYS A 64 -13.87 9.29 17.27
N HIS A 65 -14.00 10.34 18.07
CA HIS A 65 -13.75 10.31 19.51
C HIS A 65 -15.05 10.44 20.30
N ALA A 66 -15.71 9.31 20.54
CA ALA A 66 -17.00 9.25 21.25
C ALA A 66 -16.92 9.74 22.71
N SER A 67 -15.70 9.80 23.27
CA SER A 67 -15.45 10.29 24.63
C SER A 67 -14.00 10.79 24.77
N HIS A 68 -13.67 11.43 25.89
CA HIS A 68 -12.33 11.95 26.16
C HIS A 68 -11.64 11.15 27.28
N ARG A 69 -10.31 11.06 27.24
CA ARG A 69 -9.53 10.45 28.33
C ARG A 69 -9.47 11.40 29.55
N PRO A 70 -9.47 10.91 30.79
CA PRO A 70 -9.43 9.51 31.21
C PRO A 70 -10.79 8.81 31.27
N VAL A 71 -11.90 9.53 31.06
CA VAL A 71 -13.28 8.99 31.19
C VAL A 71 -13.49 7.75 30.32
N SER A 72 -12.96 7.74 29.10
CA SER A 72 -12.92 6.55 28.26
C SER A 72 -11.50 6.21 27.84
N LYS A 73 -11.05 4.99 28.17
CA LYS A 73 -9.77 4.44 27.73
C LYS A 73 -9.79 4.04 26.25
N ASN A 74 -10.95 3.66 25.71
CA ASN A 74 -11.11 3.22 24.32
C ASN A 74 -12.10 4.15 23.62
N ASN A 75 -11.65 5.37 23.37
CA ASN A 75 -12.50 6.41 22.81
C ASN A 75 -12.52 6.45 21.27
N ILE A 76 -11.78 5.56 20.60
CA ILE A 76 -11.75 5.44 19.14
C ILE A 76 -12.57 4.19 18.74
N PRO A 77 -13.55 4.30 17.81
CA PRO A 77 -14.33 3.18 17.34
C PRO A 77 -13.49 2.20 16.52
N VAL A 78 -14.01 1.00 16.31
CA VAL A 78 -13.41 0.07 15.35
C VAL A 78 -13.54 0.63 13.93
N CYS A 79 -12.46 0.58 13.16
CA CYS A 79 -12.35 1.30 11.88
C CYS A 79 -13.42 0.84 10.87
N ASN A 80 -13.80 -0.44 10.90
CA ASN A 80 -14.78 -1.02 9.99
C ASN A 80 -16.24 -0.59 10.22
N GLN A 81 -16.54 0.17 11.29
CA GLN A 81 -17.85 0.81 11.45
C GLN A 81 -18.12 1.82 10.33
N CYS A 82 -17.09 2.52 9.86
CA CYS A 82 -17.19 3.49 8.76
C CYS A 82 -16.54 2.97 7.47
N HIS A 83 -15.43 2.23 7.57
CA HIS A 83 -14.70 1.70 6.41
C HIS A 83 -15.20 0.29 6.03
N LYS A 84 -16.03 0.16 4.99
CA LYS A 84 -16.67 -1.13 4.65
C LYS A 84 -16.72 -1.49 3.17
N ASP A 85 -16.50 -0.53 2.28
CA ASP A 85 -16.86 -0.66 0.86
C ASP A 85 -15.91 -1.54 0.03
N LYS A 86 -14.81 -2.05 0.59
CA LYS A 86 -13.77 -2.78 -0.14
C LYS A 86 -13.17 -3.94 0.66
N PRO A 87 -12.65 -5.00 0.01
CA PRO A 87 -11.99 -6.13 0.68
C PRO A 87 -10.89 -5.73 1.66
N HIS A 88 -10.14 -4.67 1.34
CA HIS A 88 -9.12 -4.11 2.22
C HIS A 88 -9.65 -3.78 3.63
N PHE A 89 -10.86 -3.23 3.72
CA PHE A 89 -11.44 -2.83 5.01
C PHE A 89 -11.99 -3.99 5.85
N GLN A 90 -12.03 -5.20 5.27
CA GLN A 90 -12.38 -6.43 5.98
C GLN A 90 -11.14 -7.05 6.65
N THR A 91 -9.93 -6.54 6.37
CA THR A 91 -8.70 -7.04 7.00
C THR A 91 -8.57 -6.56 8.45
N PRO A 92 -8.18 -7.43 9.38
CA PRO A 92 -7.90 -7.04 10.76
C PRO A 92 -6.56 -6.31 10.87
N GLY A 93 -6.33 -5.63 12.00
CA GLY A 93 -5.03 -5.02 12.30
C GLY A 93 -4.76 -3.74 11.49
N CYS A 94 -5.75 -2.85 11.37
CA CYS A 94 -5.63 -1.60 10.60
C CYS A 94 -4.41 -0.77 11.04
N LEU A 95 -4.14 -0.71 12.34
CA LEU A 95 -3.03 0.03 12.94
C LEU A 95 -1.64 -0.59 12.70
N THR A 96 -1.57 -1.80 12.13
CA THR A 96 -0.30 -2.41 11.69
C THR A 96 0.32 -1.63 10.52
N CYS A 97 -0.52 -0.94 9.74
CA CYS A 97 -0.10 -0.11 8.62
C CYS A 97 -0.48 1.37 8.82
N HIS A 98 -1.71 1.62 9.28
CA HIS A 98 -2.25 2.96 9.51
C HIS A 98 -1.92 3.43 10.93
N THR A 99 -0.65 3.74 11.18
CA THR A 99 -0.14 4.10 12.51
C THR A 99 -0.73 5.40 13.07
N ASN A 100 -1.22 6.29 12.20
CA ASN A 100 -1.89 7.52 12.59
C ASN A 100 -3.21 7.73 11.81
N PRO A 101 -4.37 7.57 12.47
CA PRO A 101 -5.68 7.82 11.86
C PRO A 101 -5.90 9.27 11.40
N HIS A 102 -5.14 10.25 11.90
CA HIS A 102 -5.20 11.64 11.43
C HIS A 102 -4.47 11.87 10.11
N THR A 103 -3.62 10.93 9.70
CA THR A 103 -2.92 10.92 8.41
C THR A 103 -3.10 9.58 7.70
N PRO A 104 -4.35 9.18 7.39
CA PRO A 104 -4.68 7.78 7.07
C PRO A 104 -3.99 7.25 5.82
N LEU A 105 -3.54 8.11 4.89
CA LEU A 105 -2.81 7.69 3.69
C LEU A 105 -1.29 7.65 3.87
N VAL A 106 -0.78 8.18 4.98
CA VAL A 106 0.63 8.06 5.36
C VAL A 106 0.77 6.81 6.21
N ILE A 107 1.05 5.70 5.53
CA ILE A 107 1.19 4.40 6.16
C ILE A 107 2.64 3.96 6.18
N SER A 108 2.98 3.25 7.25
CA SER A 108 4.21 2.51 7.37
C SER A 108 3.88 1.11 7.87
N PHE A 109 4.64 0.12 7.44
CA PHE A 109 4.34 -1.27 7.78
C PHE A 109 5.60 -2.10 7.99
N GLY A 110 5.44 -3.18 8.77
CA GLY A 110 6.52 -4.08 9.13
C GLY A 110 6.92 -5.06 8.03
N LYS A 111 7.73 -6.03 8.42
CA LYS A 111 8.16 -7.13 7.56
C LYS A 111 7.10 -8.23 7.52
N ASN A 112 7.27 -9.17 6.59
CA ASN A 112 6.47 -10.39 6.45
C ASN A 112 4.98 -10.18 6.12
N LEU A 113 4.66 -9.17 5.32
CA LEU A 113 3.30 -8.89 4.87
C LEU A 113 3.10 -9.27 3.41
N THR A 114 2.03 -10.03 3.16
CA THR A 114 1.54 -10.38 1.82
C THR A 114 0.03 -10.18 1.76
N GLU A 115 -0.72 -10.85 2.62
CA GLU A 115 -2.20 -10.92 2.53
C GLU A 115 -2.90 -9.55 2.45
N PRO A 116 -2.57 -8.54 3.30
CA PRO A 116 -3.22 -7.23 3.18
C PRO A 116 -3.00 -6.55 1.84
N CYS A 117 -1.84 -6.76 1.20
CA CYS A 117 -1.51 -6.19 -0.11
C CYS A 117 -2.38 -6.79 -1.23
N LEU A 118 -2.72 -8.08 -1.10
CA LEU A 118 -3.47 -8.84 -2.11
C LEU A 118 -4.92 -8.40 -2.24
N THR A 119 -5.45 -7.68 -1.25
CA THR A 119 -6.80 -7.10 -1.31
C THR A 119 -7.00 -6.11 -2.46
N CYS A 120 -5.90 -5.56 -2.99
CA CYS A 120 -5.89 -4.67 -4.16
C CYS A 120 -4.90 -5.11 -5.25
N HIS A 121 -3.75 -5.68 -4.88
CA HIS A 121 -2.68 -6.07 -5.83
C HIS A 121 -2.86 -7.50 -6.37
N THR A 122 -4.03 -7.77 -6.94
CA THR A 122 -4.35 -9.10 -7.52
C THR A 122 -3.53 -9.46 -8.77
N PRO A 123 -3.16 -8.54 -9.68
CA PRO A 123 -2.35 -8.90 -10.84
C PRO A 123 -0.94 -9.36 -10.45
N GLN A 124 -0.33 -8.72 -9.46
CA GLN A 124 1.05 -9.02 -9.04
C GLN A 124 1.17 -10.43 -8.45
N ILE A 125 0.21 -10.85 -7.62
CA ILE A 125 0.22 -12.20 -7.07
C ILE A 125 -0.09 -13.26 -8.13
N LYS A 126 -0.96 -12.96 -9.10
CA LYS A 126 -1.19 -13.85 -10.25
C LYS A 126 0.11 -14.07 -11.02
N GLN A 127 0.83 -13.00 -11.34
CA GLN A 127 2.14 -13.06 -12.01
C GLN A 127 3.15 -13.95 -11.25
N LEU A 128 3.31 -13.75 -9.94
CA LEU A 128 4.24 -14.54 -9.12
C LEU A 128 3.86 -16.03 -9.00
N ARG A 129 2.55 -16.33 -8.97
CA ARG A 129 2.04 -17.72 -8.89
C ARG A 129 2.21 -18.46 -10.21
N GLU A 130 1.95 -17.78 -11.33
CA GLU A 130 2.08 -18.35 -12.67
C GLU A 130 3.55 -18.46 -13.10
N ASN A 131 4.44 -17.60 -12.60
CA ASN A 131 5.85 -17.52 -13.01
C ASN A 131 6.79 -17.80 -11.83
N LYS A 132 6.72 -19.03 -11.31
CA LYS A 132 7.43 -19.43 -10.08
C LYS A 132 8.93 -19.14 -10.13
N SER A 133 9.39 -18.40 -9.13
CA SER A 133 10.80 -18.07 -8.94
C SER A 133 11.15 -18.00 -7.45
N LYS A 134 12.40 -17.65 -7.10
CA LYS A 134 12.77 -17.39 -5.70
C LYS A 134 11.95 -16.26 -5.08
N HIS A 135 11.44 -15.34 -5.88
CA HIS A 135 10.59 -14.23 -5.40
C HIS A 135 9.21 -14.72 -4.95
N THR A 136 8.71 -15.84 -5.47
CA THR A 136 7.40 -16.42 -5.06
C THR A 136 7.42 -16.86 -3.59
N ALA A 137 8.60 -17.15 -3.02
CA ALA A 137 8.77 -17.54 -1.62
C ALA A 137 8.98 -16.34 -0.68
N LEU A 138 9.05 -15.11 -1.21
CA LEU A 138 9.25 -13.90 -0.42
C LEU A 138 7.91 -13.22 -0.12
N TYR A 139 7.88 -12.45 0.96
CA TYR A 139 6.75 -11.59 1.26
C TYR A 139 6.77 -10.35 0.36
N CYS A 140 5.60 -9.77 0.08
CA CYS A 140 5.51 -8.52 -0.69
C CYS A 140 6.36 -7.42 -0.02
N SER A 141 6.29 -7.33 1.31
CA SER A 141 7.05 -6.38 2.11
C SER A 141 8.56 -6.67 2.19
N THR A 142 9.04 -7.82 1.71
CA THR A 142 10.48 -8.10 1.65
C THR A 142 11.15 -7.17 0.64
N CYS A 143 10.48 -6.90 -0.48
CA CYS A 143 10.97 -5.99 -1.51
C CYS A 143 10.34 -4.60 -1.35
N HIS A 144 9.02 -4.52 -1.24
CA HIS A 144 8.29 -3.26 -1.04
C HIS A 144 8.25 -2.90 0.44
N ALA A 145 9.39 -2.51 0.99
CA ALA A 145 9.56 -2.31 2.43
C ALA A 145 9.05 -0.94 2.92
N GLU A 146 8.69 -0.91 4.20
CA GLU A 146 8.48 0.28 5.05
C GLU A 146 7.27 1.14 4.73
N VAL A 147 7.07 1.55 3.47
CA VAL A 147 6.03 2.49 3.06
C VAL A 147 5.34 2.06 1.78
N HIS A 148 4.09 2.45 1.65
CA HIS A 148 3.32 2.19 0.44
C HIS A 148 3.85 2.99 -0.75
N ARG A 149 3.75 2.41 -1.95
CA ARG A 149 4.27 2.94 -3.22
C ARG A 149 5.79 3.01 -3.36
N ARG A 150 6.56 2.52 -2.39
CA ARG A 150 8.00 2.31 -2.57
C ARG A 150 8.23 1.24 -3.64
N ILE A 151 9.03 1.56 -4.66
CA ILE A 151 9.53 0.58 -5.63
C ILE A 151 11.03 0.39 -5.35
N PRO A 152 11.47 -0.80 -4.89
CA PRO A 152 12.88 -1.05 -4.62
C PRO A 152 13.68 -1.16 -5.92
N ALA A 153 14.95 -0.78 -5.87
CA ALA A 153 15.88 -1.07 -6.96
C ALA A 153 16.27 -2.56 -6.91
N CYS A 154 16.30 -3.23 -8.06
CA CYS A 154 16.74 -4.63 -8.18
C CYS A 154 18.17 -4.83 -7.62
N THR A 155 18.99 -3.78 -7.73
CA THR A 155 20.39 -3.77 -7.28
C THR A 155 20.58 -3.80 -5.77
N GLN A 156 19.50 -3.66 -4.98
CA GLN A 156 19.55 -3.88 -3.54
C GLN A 156 19.86 -5.34 -3.18
N CYS A 157 19.60 -6.29 -4.09
CA CYS A 157 19.87 -7.72 -3.87
C CYS A 157 20.59 -8.40 -5.05
N HIS A 158 20.54 -7.83 -6.25
CA HIS A 158 21.11 -8.43 -7.46
C HIS A 158 22.24 -7.60 -8.05
N LYS A 159 23.31 -8.27 -8.50
CA LYS A 159 24.36 -7.61 -9.28
C LYS A 159 23.92 -7.48 -10.75
N PRO A 160 24.27 -6.39 -11.44
CA PRO A 160 24.08 -6.29 -12.88
C PRO A 160 24.81 -7.40 -13.65
N HIS A 161 24.35 -7.70 -14.86
CA HIS A 161 24.95 -8.75 -15.70
C HIS A 161 26.29 -8.32 -16.33
N SER A 162 26.57 -7.02 -16.42
CA SER A 162 27.88 -6.47 -16.79
C SER A 162 28.06 -5.06 -16.22
N ALA A 163 29.24 -4.47 -16.36
CA ALA A 163 29.53 -3.12 -15.86
C ALA A 163 28.73 -2.03 -16.58
N GLU A 164 28.32 -2.30 -17.82
CA GLU A 164 27.57 -1.39 -18.68
C GLU A 164 26.05 -1.45 -18.43
N VAL A 165 25.56 -2.48 -17.73
CA VAL A 165 24.13 -2.62 -17.41
C VAL A 165 23.82 -1.86 -16.13
N THR A 166 22.97 -0.85 -16.22
CA THR A 166 22.54 -0.05 -15.07
C THR A 166 21.30 -0.66 -14.41
N ALA A 167 20.94 -0.16 -13.21
CA ALA A 167 19.71 -0.56 -12.53
C ALA A 167 18.44 -0.26 -13.35
N ALA A 168 18.46 0.80 -14.17
CA ALA A 168 17.35 1.15 -15.04
C ALA A 168 17.18 0.15 -16.20
N ASP A 169 18.27 -0.48 -16.64
CA ASP A 169 18.26 -1.45 -17.74
C ASP A 169 17.64 -2.80 -17.33
N CYS A 170 17.59 -3.12 -16.03
CA CYS A 170 17.03 -4.38 -15.55
C CYS A 170 15.59 -4.60 -16.07
N LEU A 171 14.78 -3.55 -16.11
CA LEU A 171 13.38 -3.60 -16.52
C LEU A 171 13.18 -3.68 -18.04
N LYS A 172 14.24 -3.49 -18.83
CA LYS A 172 14.19 -3.71 -20.29
C LYS A 172 14.01 -5.19 -20.64
N CYS A 173 14.45 -6.07 -19.73
CA CYS A 173 14.46 -7.52 -19.92
C CYS A 173 13.62 -8.28 -18.88
N HIS A 174 13.67 -7.86 -17.61
CA HIS A 174 13.04 -8.56 -16.50
C HIS A 174 11.81 -7.85 -15.97
N LYS A 175 10.75 -8.61 -15.68
CA LYS A 175 9.59 -8.11 -14.94
C LYS A 175 9.71 -8.48 -13.45
N PRO A 176 9.53 -7.56 -12.49
CA PRO A 176 9.78 -7.84 -11.07
C PRO A 176 9.00 -9.03 -10.48
N HIS A 177 7.77 -9.25 -10.94
CA HIS A 177 6.91 -10.36 -10.51
C HIS A 177 6.98 -11.59 -11.43
N MET A 178 7.78 -11.53 -12.50
CA MET A 178 8.01 -12.62 -13.45
C MET A 178 9.49 -12.62 -13.91
N PRO A 179 10.47 -12.63 -13.00
CA PRO A 179 11.85 -12.29 -13.35
C PRO A 179 12.52 -13.29 -14.31
N LYS A 180 11.96 -14.49 -14.46
CA LYS A 180 12.44 -15.51 -15.40
C LYS A 180 11.87 -15.36 -16.81
N ASP A 181 10.76 -14.64 -16.95
CA ASP A 181 10.12 -14.37 -18.24
C ASP A 181 10.83 -13.19 -18.89
N VAL A 182 11.92 -13.47 -19.60
CA VAL A 182 12.76 -12.46 -20.23
C VAL A 182 12.10 -11.99 -21.52
N THR A 183 11.76 -10.71 -21.56
CA THR A 183 11.12 -10.05 -22.70
C THR A 183 11.87 -8.78 -23.02
N TYR A 184 12.01 -8.42 -24.29
CA TYR A 184 12.74 -7.21 -24.70
C TYR A 184 12.05 -6.53 -25.88
N ALA A 185 12.28 -5.24 -26.05
CA ALA A 185 11.76 -4.47 -27.19
C ALA A 185 12.58 -4.72 -28.46
N ALA A 186 11.98 -4.53 -29.63
CA ALA A 186 12.62 -4.77 -30.93
C ALA A 186 13.86 -3.87 -31.18
N ASP A 187 13.92 -2.72 -30.53
CA ASP A 187 14.98 -1.72 -30.59
C ASP A 187 16.04 -1.88 -29.48
N THR A 188 16.02 -3.00 -28.75
CA THR A 188 17.01 -3.27 -27.70
C THR A 188 18.43 -3.29 -28.27
N ASP A 189 19.32 -2.46 -27.70
CA ASP A 189 20.73 -2.37 -28.11
C ASP A 189 21.46 -3.71 -27.90
N ASN A 190 22.16 -4.17 -28.94
CA ASN A 190 22.94 -5.40 -28.97
C ASN A 190 23.97 -5.50 -27.84
N LYS A 191 24.47 -4.37 -27.32
CA LYS A 191 25.38 -4.34 -26.17
C LYS A 191 24.75 -4.90 -24.90
N LEU A 192 23.44 -4.71 -24.70
CA LEU A 192 22.71 -5.29 -23.57
C LEU A 192 22.66 -6.81 -23.69
N CYS A 193 22.54 -7.33 -24.92
CA CYS A 193 22.62 -8.77 -25.18
C CYS A 193 24.02 -9.33 -24.93
N ALA A 194 25.07 -8.55 -25.22
CA ALA A 194 26.47 -8.93 -25.04
C ALA A 194 26.85 -9.26 -23.59
N ALA A 195 26.09 -8.75 -22.61
CA ALA A 195 26.26 -9.09 -21.19
C ALA A 195 26.16 -10.60 -20.93
N CYS A 196 25.36 -11.33 -21.73
CA CYS A 196 25.29 -12.80 -21.67
C CYS A 196 25.77 -13.47 -22.97
N HIS A 197 25.64 -12.80 -24.12
CA HIS A 197 25.92 -13.32 -25.45
C HIS A 197 27.14 -12.65 -26.10
N LYS A 198 28.26 -12.59 -25.37
CA LYS A 198 29.50 -11.94 -25.83
C LYS A 198 30.00 -12.46 -27.18
N ASN A 199 30.00 -13.78 -27.38
CA ASN A 199 30.53 -14.38 -28.60
C ASN A 199 29.65 -14.08 -29.84
N PRO A 200 28.32 -14.33 -29.82
CA PRO A 200 27.44 -13.93 -30.93
C PRO A 200 27.49 -12.42 -31.23
N TYR A 201 27.53 -11.58 -30.20
CA TYR A 201 27.65 -10.13 -30.36
C TYR A 201 28.92 -9.75 -31.12
N ASN A 202 30.08 -10.28 -30.70
CA ASN A 202 31.35 -10.01 -31.35
C ASN A 202 31.38 -10.54 -32.79
N LEU A 203 30.81 -11.72 -33.04
CA LEU A 203 30.71 -12.30 -34.38
C LEU A 203 29.86 -11.44 -35.31
N LEU A 204 28.66 -11.02 -34.86
CA LEU A 204 27.78 -10.16 -35.63
C LEU A 204 28.44 -8.82 -35.94
N LYS A 205 29.09 -8.21 -34.94
CA LYS A 205 29.80 -6.94 -35.08
C LYS A 205 30.98 -7.02 -36.05
N ALA A 206 31.68 -8.17 -36.10
CA ALA A 206 32.80 -8.39 -37.01
C ALA A 206 32.38 -8.83 -38.42
N SER A 207 31.10 -9.20 -38.61
CA SER A 207 30.60 -9.71 -39.88
C SER A 207 30.54 -8.61 -40.95
N LYS A 208 31.02 -8.95 -42.15
CA LYS A 208 30.91 -8.11 -43.35
C LYS A 208 29.58 -8.32 -44.10
N ALA A 209 28.78 -9.31 -43.70
CA ALA A 209 27.46 -9.54 -44.29
C ALA A 209 26.46 -8.48 -43.82
N LEU A 210 25.43 -8.22 -44.63
CA LEU A 210 24.38 -7.23 -44.31
C LEU A 210 23.65 -7.48 -42.98
N HIS A 211 23.68 -8.72 -42.46
CA HIS A 211 23.11 -9.02 -41.15
C HIS A 211 23.71 -8.20 -40.01
N SER A 212 24.96 -7.71 -40.13
CA SER A 212 25.63 -6.92 -39.10
C SER A 212 24.94 -5.58 -38.80
N THR A 213 24.04 -5.11 -39.66
CA THR A 213 23.28 -3.87 -39.44
C THR A 213 22.03 -4.06 -38.58
N PHE A 214 21.62 -5.30 -38.30
CA PHE A 214 20.40 -5.58 -37.53
C PHE A 214 20.65 -5.65 -36.02
N THR A 215 19.62 -5.35 -35.24
CA THR A 215 19.62 -5.63 -33.80
C THR A 215 19.47 -7.13 -33.54
N CYS A 216 19.95 -7.61 -32.39
CA CYS A 216 19.71 -8.98 -31.97
C CYS A 216 18.20 -9.26 -31.90
N ALA A 217 17.43 -8.31 -31.36
CA ALA A 217 15.97 -8.43 -31.21
C ALA A 217 15.22 -8.48 -32.56
N PHE A 218 15.80 -7.96 -33.66
CA PHE A 218 15.22 -8.07 -34.99
C PHE A 218 15.08 -9.53 -35.42
N CYS A 219 16.11 -10.35 -35.19
CA CYS A 219 16.10 -11.78 -35.51
C CYS A 219 15.46 -12.61 -34.38
N HIS A 220 15.77 -12.28 -33.13
CA HIS A 220 15.28 -13.00 -31.95
C HIS A 220 13.90 -12.47 -31.52
N GLN A 221 12.87 -12.62 -32.35
CA GLN A 221 11.54 -12.07 -32.08
C GLN A 221 10.74 -12.86 -31.03
N ASP A 222 9.75 -12.19 -30.44
CA ASP A 222 8.72 -12.65 -29.49
C ASP A 222 9.19 -13.25 -28.17
N LYS A 223 10.10 -14.22 -28.24
CA LYS A 223 10.61 -14.97 -27.10
C LYS A 223 12.12 -14.93 -27.10
N HIS A 224 12.67 -14.78 -25.89
CA HIS A 224 14.10 -14.95 -25.69
C HIS A 224 14.56 -16.34 -26.15
N LYS A 225 15.71 -16.38 -26.84
CA LYS A 225 16.36 -17.56 -27.44
C LYS A 225 15.68 -18.11 -28.71
N THR A 226 14.67 -17.45 -29.26
CA THR A 226 14.15 -17.79 -30.60
C THR A 226 15.25 -17.61 -31.63
N VAL A 227 15.65 -18.65 -32.36
CA VAL A 227 16.56 -18.53 -33.50
C VAL A 227 15.75 -18.78 -34.77
N PRO A 228 15.58 -17.78 -35.66
CA PRO A 228 14.84 -17.97 -36.90
C PRO A 228 15.64 -18.86 -37.85
N LYS A 229 14.92 -19.59 -38.70
CA LYS A 229 15.52 -20.32 -39.82
C LYS A 229 15.82 -19.34 -40.95
N CYS A 230 16.82 -19.64 -41.78
CA CYS A 230 17.17 -18.81 -42.94
C CYS A 230 15.96 -18.52 -43.84
N LYS A 231 15.09 -19.53 -44.03
CA LYS A 231 13.90 -19.43 -44.88
C LYS A 231 12.80 -18.52 -44.31
N ASP A 232 12.81 -18.24 -43.01
CA ASP A 232 11.80 -17.40 -42.37
C ASP A 232 11.90 -15.95 -42.86
N CYS A 233 13.07 -15.54 -43.39
CA CYS A 233 13.27 -14.21 -44.00
C CYS A 233 13.67 -14.27 -45.49
N HIS A 234 14.39 -15.32 -45.93
CA HIS A 234 14.90 -15.40 -47.30
C HIS A 234 14.05 -16.28 -48.24
N GLY A 235 13.09 -17.04 -47.72
CA GLY A 235 12.37 -18.07 -48.47
C GLY A 235 13.23 -19.30 -48.81
N GLU A 236 12.70 -20.19 -49.66
CA GLU A 236 13.41 -21.41 -50.07
C GLU A 236 14.35 -21.13 -51.25
N LYS A 237 15.51 -20.57 -50.93
CA LYS A 237 16.56 -20.24 -51.91
C LYS A 237 17.56 -21.38 -52.16
N HIS A 238 17.49 -22.47 -51.39
CA HIS A 238 18.44 -23.57 -51.43
C HIS A 238 17.72 -24.93 -51.40
N PRO A 239 18.26 -25.97 -52.08
CA PRO A 239 17.77 -27.34 -51.98
C PRO A 239 17.76 -27.86 -50.53
N GLN A 240 16.81 -28.75 -50.22
CA GLN A 240 16.53 -29.19 -48.86
C GLN A 240 17.73 -29.82 -48.12
N GLY A 241 18.68 -30.40 -48.86
CA GLY A 241 19.87 -31.08 -48.29
C GLY A 241 20.92 -30.16 -47.64
N ILE A 242 20.87 -28.84 -47.85
CA ILE A 242 21.78 -27.85 -47.23
C ILE A 242 21.07 -26.94 -46.22
N MET A 243 19.79 -27.19 -45.94
CA MET A 243 18.94 -26.39 -45.05
C MET A 243 18.60 -27.09 -43.72
N ALA A 244 19.27 -28.21 -43.41
CA ALA A 244 19.09 -29.02 -42.21
C ALA A 244 20.01 -28.59 -41.06
#